data_AF-A0A353WFS0-F1
#
_entry.id   AF-A0A353WFS0-F1
#
_cell.length_a   1.000
_cell.length_b   1.000
_cell.length_c   1.000
_cell.angle_alpha   90.00
_cell.angle_beta   90.00
_cell.angle_gamma   90.00
#
_symmetry.space_group_name_H-M   'P 1'
#
loop_
_entity.id
_entity.type
_entity.pdbx_description
1 polymer ?
#
loop_
_entity_poly.entity_id
_entity_poly.type
_entity_poly.pdbx_seq_one_letter_code
_entity_poly.pdbx_strand_id
1 'polypeptide(L)'
;MINKININQINFQAINRVKDVNFSIDSKQYQINNASNQDIFVINNSLLNFSSVEAVEKYSKTKLGVNLQVRDEAFDKKKNLFDFLKSKEKLDKIKSKRQADREKNYLALANKTINSLCNLKKLGYELPPNVISDHTQFVGEGKRSPGCFVYENPKNIYLNPGFKWEDIDKILKDHFKNNICSSSSSNHVLNHEMGHYLHYKENPDKYISQKESLLFPELNKLPSDLSMLVTQKVSSYATRNIRDFVAEVFAGIIDGNNYPDEIMKAYNKYGGPKTKEKS
;
A
#
# COMPACT_ATOMS: atom_id res chain seq x y z
N MET A 1 -56.87 22.64 -15.95
CA MET A 1 -55.55 23.19 -16.32
C MET A 1 -54.47 22.29 -15.72
N ILE A 2 -53.59 21.81 -16.61
CA ILE A 2 -52.31 21.09 -16.43
C ILE A 2 -52.06 20.39 -15.08
N ASN A 3 -52.34 19.09 -15.07
CA ASN A 3 -51.65 18.06 -14.27
C ASN A 3 -50.63 17.36 -15.18
N LYS A 4 -49.40 17.09 -14.69
CA LYS A 4 -48.39 16.10 -15.16
C LYS A 4 -47.01 16.45 -14.55
N ILE A 5 -46.12 15.56 -14.10
CA ILE A 5 -45.82 14.14 -14.41
C ILE A 5 -45.24 13.46 -13.15
N ASN A 6 -45.70 12.24 -12.86
CA ASN A 6 -45.08 11.30 -11.92
C ASN A 6 -44.20 10.34 -12.76
N ILE A 7 -42.92 10.17 -12.40
CA ILE A 7 -41.96 9.40 -13.18
C ILE A 7 -41.92 7.96 -12.68
N ASN A 8 -42.46 7.07 -13.52
CA ASN A 8 -42.08 5.68 -13.81
C ASN A 8 -41.65 4.76 -12.65
N GLN A 9 -42.61 3.93 -12.26
CA GLN A 9 -42.39 2.54 -11.84
C GLN A 9 -41.71 1.75 -12.97
N ILE A 10 -40.63 1.05 -12.66
CA ILE A 10 -40.12 -0.05 -13.49
C ILE A 10 -40.65 -1.35 -12.90
N ASN A 11 -41.57 -1.97 -13.62
CA ASN A 11 -42.02 -3.34 -13.40
C ASN A 11 -40.92 -4.31 -13.79
N PHE A 12 -40.51 -5.19 -12.88
CA PHE A 12 -39.86 -6.46 -13.25
C PHE A 12 -40.89 -7.58 -13.12
N GLN A 13 -41.32 -8.12 -14.27
CA GLN A 13 -42.07 -9.36 -14.33
C GLN A 13 -41.16 -10.52 -13.95
N ALA A 14 -41.50 -11.20 -12.86
CA ALA A 14 -40.93 -12.48 -12.48
C ALA A 14 -41.48 -13.58 -13.40
N ILE A 15 -40.59 -14.29 -14.09
CA ILE A 15 -40.88 -15.63 -14.60
C ILE A 15 -40.37 -16.62 -13.55
N ASN A 16 -41.33 -17.24 -12.88
CA ASN A 16 -41.12 -18.36 -11.97
C ASN A 16 -40.54 -19.58 -12.71
N ARG A 17 -39.47 -20.18 -12.14
CA ARG A 17 -39.41 -21.63 -11.90
C ARG A 17 -38.25 -22.00 -10.96
N VAL A 18 -38.64 -22.68 -9.88
CA VAL A 18 -37.89 -23.55 -8.95
C VAL A 18 -37.64 -22.98 -7.53
N LYS A 19 -38.64 -23.29 -6.68
CA LYS A 19 -38.64 -23.74 -5.27
C LYS A 19 -37.61 -23.16 -4.29
N ASP A 20 -38.14 -22.36 -3.37
CA ASP A 20 -37.86 -22.26 -1.93
C ASP A 20 -36.47 -22.67 -1.43
N VAL A 21 -35.65 -21.68 -1.09
CA VAL A 21 -34.68 -21.78 0.01
C VAL A 21 -34.69 -20.47 0.79
N ASN A 22 -35.19 -20.51 2.02
CA ASN A 22 -34.97 -19.48 3.03
C ASN A 22 -33.53 -19.62 3.56
N PHE A 23 -32.74 -18.54 3.54
CA PHE A 23 -31.47 -18.51 4.26
C PHE A 23 -31.62 -17.71 5.56
N SER A 24 -31.62 -18.45 6.66
CA SER A 24 -31.20 -17.99 7.99
C SER A 24 -29.68 -18.16 8.07
N ILE A 25 -28.97 -17.11 8.50
CA ILE A 25 -27.52 -17.18 8.73
C ILE A 25 -27.31 -17.67 10.17
N ASP A 26 -26.84 -18.91 10.31
CA ASP A 26 -26.24 -19.38 11.55
C ASP A 26 -24.80 -19.84 11.31
N SER A 27 -23.97 -19.49 12.29
CA SER A 27 -22.53 -19.65 12.32
C SER A 27 -22.12 -21.06 12.73
N LYS A 28 -21.47 -21.83 11.83
CA LYS A 28 -20.29 -22.70 12.07
C LYS A 28 -20.08 -23.72 10.94
N GLN A 29 -18.80 -23.97 10.67
CA GLN A 29 -18.18 -25.04 9.88
C GLN A 29 -18.39 -25.02 8.36
N TYR A 30 -17.28 -24.83 7.62
CA TYR A 30 -17.16 -25.32 6.25
C TYR A 30 -16.17 -26.47 6.23
N GLN A 31 -16.68 -27.64 5.83
CA GLN A 31 -15.90 -28.74 5.27
C GLN A 31 -15.40 -28.33 3.89
N ILE A 32 -14.14 -28.65 3.61
CA ILE A 32 -13.48 -28.43 2.32
C ILE A 32 -13.86 -29.59 1.41
N ASN A 33 -14.49 -29.30 0.27
CA ASN A 33 -14.61 -30.23 -0.85
C ASN A 33 -14.14 -29.55 -2.14
N ASN A 34 -13.30 -30.30 -2.87
CA ASN A 34 -12.56 -29.92 -4.07
C ASN A 34 -13.46 -29.46 -5.25
N ALA A 35 -13.17 -28.28 -5.82
CA ALA A 35 -13.33 -27.98 -7.25
C ALA A 35 -12.60 -26.67 -7.62
N SER A 36 -11.93 -26.71 -8.77
CA SER A 36 -11.08 -25.70 -9.40
C SER A 36 -11.75 -24.36 -9.75
N ASN A 37 -10.97 -23.27 -9.71
CA ASN A 37 -11.26 -21.91 -10.22
C ASN A 37 -12.39 -21.11 -9.55
N GLN A 38 -12.17 -20.67 -8.31
CA GLN A 38 -12.89 -19.52 -7.74
C GLN A 38 -11.91 -18.47 -7.20
N ASP A 39 -11.60 -17.47 -8.03
CA ASP A 39 -11.08 -16.19 -7.57
C ASP A 39 -12.24 -15.46 -6.87
N ILE A 40 -12.37 -15.62 -5.55
CA ILE A 40 -13.46 -14.98 -4.80
C ILE A 40 -13.14 -13.49 -4.62
N PHE A 41 -13.93 -12.65 -5.28
CA PHE A 41 -14.11 -11.23 -4.99
C PHE A 41 -15.33 -11.05 -4.08
N VAL A 42 -15.20 -10.29 -3.00
CA VAL A 42 -16.37 -9.68 -2.35
C VAL A 42 -16.15 -8.18 -2.22
N ILE A 43 -17.01 -7.43 -2.92
CA ILE A 43 -17.11 -5.98 -2.91
C ILE A 43 -18.33 -5.61 -2.06
N ASN A 44 -18.09 -5.24 -0.81
CA ASN A 44 -18.80 -4.21 -0.04
C ASN A 44 -18.06 -4.03 1.29
N ASN A 45 -17.25 -2.97 1.39
CA ASN A 45 -16.38 -2.62 2.54
C ASN A 45 -15.37 -3.67 3.04
N SER A 46 -15.30 -4.86 2.44
CA SER A 46 -14.29 -5.89 2.73
C SER A 46 -12.96 -5.61 2.01
N LEU A 47 -11.85 -5.88 2.71
CA LEU A 47 -10.51 -5.94 2.12
C LEU A 47 -10.49 -6.98 1.00
N LEU A 48 -9.90 -6.62 -0.15
CA LEU A 48 -9.61 -7.58 -1.21
C LEU A 48 -8.53 -8.53 -0.70
N ASN A 49 -8.79 -9.83 -0.81
CA ASN A 49 -7.85 -10.86 -0.44
C ASN A 49 -7.78 -11.89 -1.56
N PHE A 50 -6.65 -11.91 -2.25
CA PHE A 50 -6.41 -12.83 -3.36
C PHE A 50 -5.65 -14.07 -2.86
N SER A 51 -5.84 -15.18 -3.56
CA SER A 51 -5.18 -16.46 -3.28
C SER A 51 -3.80 -16.60 -3.96
N SER A 52 -3.48 -15.75 -4.93
CA SER A 52 -2.21 -15.78 -5.66
C SER A 52 -1.76 -14.39 -6.11
N VAL A 53 -0.44 -14.23 -6.30
CA VAL A 53 0.16 -12.98 -6.82
C VAL A 53 -0.32 -12.68 -8.24
N GLU A 54 -0.40 -13.69 -9.11
CA GLU A 54 -0.87 -13.54 -10.49
C GLU A 54 -2.29 -12.95 -10.57
N ALA A 55 -3.18 -13.37 -9.66
CA ALA A 55 -4.54 -12.83 -9.59
C ALA A 55 -4.52 -11.33 -9.20
N VAL A 56 -3.65 -10.93 -8.28
CA VAL A 56 -3.48 -9.52 -7.88
C VAL A 56 -2.96 -8.68 -9.05
N GLU A 57 -1.91 -9.14 -9.75
CA GLU A 57 -1.31 -8.41 -10.88
C GLU A 57 -2.33 -8.22 -12.01
N LYS A 58 -3.06 -9.28 -12.36
CA LYS A 58 -4.13 -9.23 -13.36
C LYS A 58 -5.23 -8.25 -12.96
N TYR A 59 -5.66 -8.25 -11.69
CA TYR A 59 -6.66 -7.31 -11.19
C TYR A 59 -6.15 -5.87 -11.25
N SER A 60 -4.92 -5.62 -10.78
CA SER A 60 -4.29 -4.29 -10.80
C SER A 60 -4.29 -3.70 -12.21
N LYS A 61 -3.84 -4.47 -13.19
CA LYS A 61 -3.77 -4.04 -14.59
C LYS A 61 -5.15 -3.77 -15.18
N THR A 62 -6.10 -4.69 -14.98
CA THR A 62 -7.40 -4.65 -15.68
C THR A 62 -8.43 -3.75 -15.00
N LYS A 63 -8.37 -3.57 -13.67
CA LYS A 63 -9.36 -2.80 -12.91
C LYS A 63 -8.81 -1.48 -12.40
N LEU A 64 -7.52 -1.42 -12.07
CA LEU A 64 -6.91 -0.18 -11.60
C LEU A 64 -6.23 0.61 -12.72
N GLY A 65 -5.75 -0.06 -13.77
CA GLY A 65 -4.91 0.54 -14.79
C GLY A 65 -3.46 0.71 -14.31
N VAL A 66 -3.08 -0.02 -13.25
CA VAL A 66 -1.74 0.02 -12.66
C VAL A 66 -1.00 -1.24 -13.05
N ASN A 67 0.23 -1.07 -13.54
CA ASN A 67 1.14 -2.20 -13.78
C ASN A 67 1.82 -2.57 -12.45
N LEU A 68 1.19 -3.46 -11.69
CA LEU A 68 1.80 -4.08 -10.51
C LEU A 68 2.63 -5.29 -10.96
N GLN A 69 3.91 -5.31 -10.57
CA GLN A 69 4.80 -6.44 -10.83
C GLN A 69 5.44 -6.88 -9.51
N VAL A 70 5.26 -8.13 -9.12
CA VAL A 70 5.87 -8.73 -7.94
C VAL A 70 6.90 -9.76 -8.38
N ARG A 71 8.18 -9.36 -8.42
CA ARG A 71 9.25 -10.23 -8.90
C ARG A 71 9.83 -11.07 -7.78
N ASP A 72 9.85 -12.39 -7.95
CA ASP A 72 10.71 -13.27 -7.17
C ASP A 72 12.07 -13.37 -7.85
N GLU A 73 12.97 -12.41 -7.60
CA GLU A 73 14.35 -12.63 -7.99
C GLU A 73 15.00 -13.60 -6.99
N ALA A 74 14.99 -14.86 -7.40
CA ALA A 74 15.70 -15.94 -6.72
C ALA A 74 17.14 -15.51 -6.42
N PHE A 75 17.54 -15.81 -5.19
CA PHE A 75 18.89 -15.66 -4.66
C PHE A 75 19.85 -16.62 -5.39
N ASP A 76 20.08 -16.42 -6.70
CA ASP A 76 20.74 -17.40 -7.56
C ASP A 76 22.21 -17.07 -7.86
N LYS A 77 22.86 -16.30 -6.98
CA LYS A 77 24.29 -16.02 -7.10
C LYS A 77 25.09 -16.72 -6.00
N LYS A 78 25.56 -17.92 -6.38
CA LYS A 78 26.78 -18.63 -5.98
C LYS A 78 27.05 -18.78 -4.47
N LYS A 79 26.91 -20.01 -3.96
CA LYS A 79 27.84 -20.54 -2.93
C LYS A 79 27.93 -22.07 -2.94
N ASN A 80 29.07 -22.55 -3.41
CA ASN A 80 29.75 -23.85 -3.25
C ASN A 80 28.93 -25.15 -3.32
N LEU A 81 29.03 -25.77 -4.50
CA LEU A 81 28.46 -27.07 -4.90
C LEU A 81 29.05 -28.29 -4.16
N PHE A 82 30.18 -28.14 -3.45
CA PHE A 82 30.96 -29.28 -2.95
C PHE A 82 30.66 -29.73 -1.51
N ASP A 83 30.02 -28.90 -0.66
CA ASP A 83 29.59 -29.31 0.70
C ASP A 83 28.15 -29.88 0.73
N PHE A 84 27.47 -29.90 -0.43
CA PHE A 84 26.02 -30.06 -0.58
C PHE A 84 25.50 -31.51 -0.51
N LEU A 85 26.35 -32.51 -0.77
CA LEU A 85 25.87 -33.88 -1.07
C LEU A 85 25.52 -34.75 0.14
N LYS A 86 25.86 -34.36 1.38
CA LYS A 86 25.52 -35.14 2.60
C LYS A 86 24.29 -34.64 3.37
N SER A 87 23.58 -33.62 2.88
CA SER A 87 22.39 -33.07 3.58
C SER A 87 21.21 -32.73 2.67
N LYS A 88 21.15 -33.33 1.47
CA LYS A 88 20.18 -33.02 0.41
C LYS A 88 18.73 -32.97 0.91
N GLU A 89 18.26 -33.98 1.65
CA GLU A 89 16.88 -34.00 2.17
C GLU A 89 16.59 -32.88 3.19
N LYS A 90 17.56 -32.59 4.08
CA LYS A 90 17.43 -31.49 5.06
C LYS A 90 17.48 -30.13 4.36
N LEU A 91 18.32 -29.99 3.34
CA LEU A 91 18.40 -28.80 2.51
C LEU A 91 17.14 -28.58 1.68
N ASP A 92 16.56 -29.63 1.11
CA ASP A 92 15.33 -29.56 0.34
C ASP A 92 14.15 -29.15 1.23
N LYS A 93 14.05 -29.68 2.46
CA LYS A 93 13.05 -29.22 3.46
C LYS A 93 13.26 -27.77 3.89
N ILE A 94 14.50 -27.32 4.04
CA ILE A 94 14.80 -25.92 4.38
C ILE A 94 14.46 -25.00 3.20
N LYS A 95 14.78 -25.41 1.96
CA LYS A 95 14.47 -24.66 0.75
C LYS A 95 12.96 -24.55 0.55
N SER A 96 12.22 -25.65 0.68
CA SER A 96 10.76 -25.65 0.53
C SER A 96 10.08 -24.78 1.57
N LYS A 97 10.50 -24.84 2.85
CA LYS A 97 9.98 -23.95 3.89
C LYS A 97 10.27 -22.48 3.58
N ARG A 98 11.52 -22.15 3.20
CA ARG A 98 11.90 -20.77 2.84
C ARG A 98 11.14 -20.25 1.64
N GLN A 99 10.85 -21.10 0.66
CA GLN A 99 10.05 -20.77 -0.49
C GLN A 99 8.60 -20.49 -0.07
N ALA A 100 7.99 -21.36 0.74
CA ALA A 100 6.63 -21.15 1.24
C ALA A 100 6.49 -19.87 2.08
N ASP A 101 7.44 -19.60 2.98
CA ASP A 101 7.48 -18.38 3.79
C ASP A 101 7.59 -17.13 2.87
N ARG A 102 8.38 -17.21 1.80
CA ARG A 102 8.53 -16.13 0.82
C ARG A 102 7.25 -15.91 0.01
N GLU A 103 6.65 -16.96 -0.53
CA GLU A 103 5.40 -16.90 -1.29
C GLU A 103 4.29 -16.27 -0.44
N LYS A 104 4.20 -16.65 0.84
CA LYS A 104 3.29 -16.04 1.80
C LYS A 104 3.56 -14.54 1.97
N ASN A 105 4.82 -14.14 2.16
CA ASN A 105 5.18 -12.73 2.30
C ASN A 105 4.87 -11.91 1.03
N TYR A 106 5.11 -12.46 -0.16
CA TYR A 106 4.80 -11.80 -1.42
C TYR A 106 3.30 -11.66 -1.65
N LEU A 107 2.51 -12.68 -1.29
CA LEU A 107 1.07 -12.57 -1.33
C LEU A 107 0.57 -11.48 -0.37
N ALA A 108 1.14 -11.40 0.84
CA ALA A 108 0.83 -10.33 1.78
C ALA A 108 1.18 -8.94 1.21
N LEU A 109 2.37 -8.76 0.63
CA LEU A 109 2.80 -7.54 -0.07
C LEU A 109 1.79 -7.15 -1.15
N ALA A 110 1.43 -8.08 -2.03
CA ALA A 110 0.52 -7.85 -3.14
C ALA A 110 -0.88 -7.44 -2.65
N ASN A 111 -1.43 -8.19 -1.68
CA ASN A 111 -2.74 -7.91 -1.09
C ASN A 111 -2.79 -6.55 -0.35
N LYS A 112 -1.73 -6.17 0.39
CA LYS A 112 -1.68 -4.87 1.06
C LYS A 112 -1.60 -3.73 0.04
N THR A 113 -0.78 -3.91 -1.00
CA THR A 113 -0.62 -2.94 -2.08
C THR A 113 -1.94 -2.68 -2.79
N ILE A 114 -2.65 -3.73 -3.23
CA ILE A 114 -3.89 -3.56 -3.98
C ILE A 114 -4.99 -2.93 -3.12
N ASN A 115 -5.07 -3.26 -1.83
CA ASN A 115 -6.03 -2.64 -0.92
C ASN A 115 -5.79 -1.13 -0.76
N SER A 116 -4.53 -0.71 -0.58
CA SER A 116 -4.18 0.71 -0.51
C SER A 116 -4.52 1.43 -1.82
N LEU A 117 -4.11 0.89 -2.98
CA LEU A 117 -4.40 1.49 -4.29
C LEU A 117 -5.91 1.58 -4.57
N CYS A 118 -6.69 0.55 -4.22
CA CYS A 118 -8.15 0.60 -4.32
C CYS A 118 -8.74 1.70 -3.44
N ASN A 119 -8.27 1.86 -2.21
CA ASN A 119 -8.73 2.92 -1.31
C ASN A 119 -8.41 4.30 -1.89
N LEU A 120 -7.19 4.53 -2.35
CA LEU A 120 -6.77 5.78 -2.96
C LEU A 120 -7.57 6.10 -4.23
N LYS A 121 -7.84 5.10 -5.09
CA LYS A 121 -8.68 5.28 -6.28
C LYS A 121 -10.12 5.64 -5.93
N LYS A 122 -10.69 5.01 -4.89
CA LYS A 122 -12.05 5.34 -4.40
C LYS A 122 -12.13 6.78 -3.88
N LEU A 123 -11.07 7.26 -3.21
CA LEU A 123 -10.93 8.65 -2.80
C LEU A 123 -10.68 9.60 -4.00
N GLY A 124 -10.53 9.07 -5.22
CA GLY A 124 -10.41 9.83 -6.44
C GLY A 124 -9.00 10.34 -6.72
N TYR A 125 -7.96 9.75 -6.11
CA TYR A 125 -6.58 10.03 -6.49
C TYR A 125 -6.22 9.29 -7.76
N GLU A 126 -5.42 9.93 -8.61
CA GLU A 126 -4.81 9.24 -9.74
C GLU A 126 -3.66 8.39 -9.23
N LEU A 127 -3.64 7.11 -9.63
CA LEU A 127 -2.64 6.14 -9.19
C LEU A 127 -1.33 6.26 -9.99
N PRO A 128 -0.19 5.78 -9.45
CA PRO A 128 1.03 5.64 -10.22
C PRO A 128 0.85 4.63 -11.36
N PRO A 129 1.49 4.83 -12.52
CA PRO A 129 1.38 3.88 -13.63
C PRO A 129 2.04 2.54 -13.31
N ASN A 130 3.09 2.54 -12.47
CA ASN A 130 3.79 1.32 -12.08
C ASN A 130 4.01 1.22 -10.57
N VAL A 131 3.81 0.01 -10.04
CA VAL A 131 4.23 -0.38 -8.70
C VAL A 131 5.01 -1.69 -8.83
N ILE A 132 6.25 -1.73 -8.37
CA ILE A 132 7.20 -2.81 -8.71
C ILE A 132 7.83 -3.32 -7.43
N SER A 133 7.66 -4.60 -7.11
CA SER A 133 8.47 -5.28 -6.10
C SER A 133 9.74 -5.79 -6.76
N ASP A 134 10.88 -5.23 -6.36
CA ASP A 134 12.18 -5.54 -6.96
C ASP A 134 13.28 -5.47 -5.89
N HIS A 135 13.83 -6.62 -5.50
CA HIS A 135 14.86 -6.71 -4.47
C HIS A 135 16.16 -5.99 -4.89
N THR A 136 16.45 -5.88 -6.19
CA THR A 136 17.71 -5.30 -6.68
C THR A 136 17.86 -3.84 -6.30
N GLN A 137 16.74 -3.13 -6.17
CA GLN A 137 16.72 -1.73 -5.80
C GLN A 137 17.02 -1.48 -4.31
N PHE A 138 17.02 -2.54 -3.49
CA PHE A 138 17.28 -2.50 -2.05
C PHE A 138 18.60 -3.20 -1.68
N VAL A 139 19.42 -3.56 -2.69
CA VAL A 139 20.73 -4.19 -2.47
C VAL A 139 21.70 -3.18 -1.85
N GLY A 140 22.18 -3.47 -0.64
CA GLY A 140 23.13 -2.61 0.10
C GLY A 140 22.55 -2.06 1.41
N GLU A 141 21.23 -1.93 1.51
CA GLU A 141 20.55 -1.44 2.72
C GLU A 141 20.21 -2.55 3.73
N GLY A 142 20.38 -3.82 3.31
CA GLY A 142 20.15 -5.00 4.15
C GLY A 142 18.68 -5.16 4.59
N LYS A 143 18.43 -6.05 5.57
CA LYS A 143 17.09 -6.30 6.16
C LYS A 143 16.50 -5.10 6.95
N ARG A 144 17.23 -3.98 6.99
CA ARG A 144 16.83 -2.74 7.68
C ARG A 144 16.27 -1.69 6.72
N SER A 145 16.25 -2.00 5.43
CA SER A 145 15.74 -1.11 4.40
C SER A 145 14.23 -0.86 4.57
N PRO A 146 13.73 0.35 4.28
CA PRO A 146 12.30 0.66 4.32
C PRO A 146 11.47 -0.35 3.50
N GLY A 147 10.19 -0.46 3.85
CA GLY A 147 9.26 -1.33 3.13
C GLY A 147 9.02 -0.91 1.68
N CYS A 148 9.21 0.36 1.35
CA CYS A 148 8.93 0.94 0.04
C CYS A 148 9.75 2.22 -0.18
N PHE A 149 9.84 2.69 -1.43
CA PHE A 149 10.26 4.05 -1.78
C PHE A 149 9.76 4.48 -3.17
N VAL A 150 9.79 5.80 -3.42
CA VAL A 150 9.68 6.43 -4.75
C VAL A 150 11.06 6.84 -5.26
N TYR A 151 11.43 6.45 -6.49
CA TYR A 151 12.72 6.81 -7.10
C TYR A 151 12.63 8.13 -7.90
N GLU A 152 13.79 8.73 -8.22
CA GLU A 152 14.03 10.10 -8.76
C GLU A 152 13.31 10.47 -10.09
N ASN A 153 12.44 9.61 -10.60
CA ASN A 153 11.50 9.89 -11.67
C ASN A 153 10.22 9.13 -11.32
N PRO A 154 9.24 9.77 -10.65
CA PRO A 154 8.23 9.09 -9.85
C PRO A 154 7.09 8.52 -10.69
N LYS A 155 7.45 7.79 -11.75
CA LYS A 155 6.53 6.92 -12.48
C LYS A 155 6.34 5.61 -11.75
N ASN A 156 7.28 5.25 -10.86
CA ASN A 156 7.35 3.94 -10.26
C ASN A 156 7.44 4.08 -8.73
N ILE A 157 6.60 3.32 -8.04
CA ILE A 157 6.77 3.00 -6.62
C ILE A 157 7.48 1.65 -6.54
N TYR A 158 8.58 1.56 -5.79
CA TYR A 158 9.31 0.31 -5.58
C TYR A 158 9.07 -0.25 -4.20
N LEU A 159 8.65 -1.51 -4.13
CA LEU A 159 8.36 -2.23 -2.90
C LEU A 159 9.51 -3.17 -2.57
N ASN A 160 9.87 -3.24 -1.29
CA ASN A 160 10.92 -4.15 -0.82
C ASN A 160 10.35 -5.55 -0.59
N PRO A 161 10.62 -6.54 -1.46
CA PRO A 161 10.16 -7.92 -1.23
C PRO A 161 10.74 -8.55 0.04
N GLY A 162 11.89 -8.06 0.52
CA GLY A 162 12.56 -8.55 1.72
C GLY A 162 11.97 -8.03 3.04
N PHE A 163 11.09 -7.02 2.99
CA PHE A 163 10.36 -6.53 4.15
C PHE A 163 9.31 -7.55 4.60
N LYS A 164 9.01 -7.61 5.90
CA LYS A 164 8.06 -8.57 6.49
C LYS A 164 6.62 -8.08 6.34
N TRP A 165 6.10 -8.11 5.12
CA TRP A 165 4.75 -7.67 4.77
C TRP A 165 3.65 -8.46 5.46
N GLU A 166 3.88 -9.73 5.76
CA GLU A 166 2.97 -10.56 6.57
C GLU A 166 2.79 -10.06 8.01
N ASP A 167 3.78 -9.35 8.55
CA ASP A 167 3.79 -8.79 9.90
C ASP A 167 3.55 -7.27 9.91
N ILE A 168 3.24 -6.65 8.76
CA ILE A 168 3.23 -5.18 8.61
C ILE A 168 2.28 -4.49 9.59
N ASP A 169 1.14 -5.11 9.89
CA ASP A 169 0.15 -4.54 10.81
C ASP A 169 0.70 -4.42 12.23
N LYS A 170 1.51 -5.40 12.66
CA LYS A 170 2.18 -5.35 13.96
C LYS A 170 3.29 -4.30 13.95
N ILE A 171 4.10 -4.31 12.89
CA ILE A 171 5.23 -3.37 12.74
C ILE A 171 4.72 -1.93 12.76
N LEU A 172 3.66 -1.60 12.03
CA LEU A 172 3.13 -0.24 11.96
C LEU A 172 2.41 0.19 13.23
N LYS A 173 1.76 -0.73 13.96
CA LYS A 173 1.26 -0.44 15.31
C LYS A 173 2.41 -0.08 16.26
N ASP A 174 3.49 -0.85 16.23
CA ASP A 174 4.66 -0.59 17.06
C ASP A 174 5.34 0.73 16.64
N HIS A 175 5.48 1.01 15.34
CA HIS A 175 6.04 2.27 14.85
C HIS A 175 5.19 3.47 15.25
N PHE A 176 3.86 3.40 15.07
CA PHE A 176 2.96 4.47 15.49
C PHE A 176 3.01 4.72 17.00
N LYS A 177 3.00 3.66 17.82
CA LYS A 177 3.13 3.75 19.28
C LYS A 177 4.43 4.44 19.71
N ASN A 178 5.52 4.20 18.97
CA ASN A 178 6.81 4.83 19.22
C ASN A 178 7.00 6.16 18.45
N ASN A 179 5.92 6.73 17.91
CA ASN A 179 5.93 8.00 17.18
C ASN A 179 6.89 8.00 15.98
N ILE A 180 7.09 6.85 15.35
CA ILE A 180 7.95 6.70 14.16
C ILE A 180 7.16 7.10 12.91
N CYS A 181 5.90 6.68 12.78
CA CYS A 181 5.04 7.00 11.64
C CYS A 181 3.74 7.65 12.08
N SER A 182 3.06 8.33 11.17
CA SER A 182 1.86 9.11 11.49
C SER A 182 0.58 8.30 11.65
N SER A 183 0.58 7.02 11.30
CA SER A 183 -0.59 6.13 11.42
C SER A 183 -0.17 4.68 11.67
N SER A 184 -1.04 3.92 12.34
CA SER A 184 -0.89 2.47 12.55
C SER A 184 -1.58 1.62 11.48
N SER A 185 -2.20 2.26 10.49
CA SER A 185 -2.86 1.62 9.36
C SER A 185 -1.89 0.73 8.61
N SER A 186 -2.33 -0.46 8.22
CA SER A 186 -1.56 -1.38 7.37
C SER A 186 -1.16 -0.79 6.02
N ASN A 187 -1.87 0.25 5.59
CA ASN A 187 -1.68 0.92 4.32
C ASN A 187 -0.74 2.13 4.44
N HIS A 188 -0.31 2.51 5.65
CA HIS A 188 0.48 3.72 5.91
C HIS A 188 1.68 3.82 4.97
N VAL A 189 2.45 2.73 4.84
CA VAL A 189 3.65 2.70 3.97
C VAL A 189 3.29 3.07 2.53
N LEU A 190 2.25 2.48 1.96
CA LEU A 190 1.86 2.81 0.58
C LEU A 190 1.25 4.21 0.47
N ASN A 191 0.49 4.66 1.47
CA ASN A 191 -0.08 6.00 1.47
C ASN A 191 1.02 7.07 1.57
N HIS A 192 2.09 6.82 2.33
CA HIS A 192 3.27 7.68 2.43
C HIS A 192 3.92 7.85 1.06
N GLU A 193 4.21 6.75 0.38
CA GLU A 193 4.83 6.77 -0.95
C GLU A 193 3.91 7.38 -2.01
N MET A 194 2.60 7.17 -1.87
CA MET A 194 1.61 7.88 -2.68
C MET A 194 1.67 9.40 -2.44
N GLY A 195 1.92 9.83 -1.21
CA GLY A 195 2.16 11.23 -0.86
C GLY A 195 3.35 11.80 -1.62
N HIS A 196 4.47 11.08 -1.68
CA HIS A 196 5.62 11.48 -2.51
C HIS A 196 5.28 11.55 -4.01
N TYR A 197 4.60 10.53 -4.54
CA TYR A 197 4.19 10.48 -5.95
C TYR A 197 3.33 11.68 -6.34
N LEU A 198 2.25 11.92 -5.58
CA LEU A 198 1.33 13.02 -5.84
C LEU A 198 1.99 14.38 -5.63
N HIS A 199 2.88 14.50 -4.62
CA HIS A 199 3.58 15.75 -4.37
C HIS A 199 4.45 16.14 -5.56
N TYR A 200 5.25 15.21 -6.10
CA TYR A 200 6.00 15.49 -7.33
C TYR A 200 5.07 15.80 -8.50
N LYS A 201 3.99 15.03 -8.67
CA LYS A 201 3.12 15.19 -9.81
C LYS A 201 2.40 16.54 -9.83
N GLU A 202 1.92 16.99 -8.67
CA GLU A 202 1.18 18.24 -8.54
C GLU A 202 2.11 19.45 -8.44
N ASN A 203 3.29 19.30 -7.82
CA ASN A 203 4.24 20.38 -7.57
C ASN A 203 5.70 19.91 -7.81
N PRO A 204 6.09 19.59 -9.07
CA PRO A 204 7.39 18.98 -9.36
C PRO A 204 8.56 19.87 -8.94
N ASP A 205 8.48 21.18 -9.19
CA ASP A 205 9.55 22.12 -8.84
C ASP A 205 9.77 22.20 -7.32
N LYS A 206 8.68 22.21 -6.54
CA LYS A 206 8.77 22.18 -5.07
C LYS A 206 9.37 20.88 -4.60
N TYR A 207 8.87 19.75 -5.10
CA TYR A 207 9.40 18.44 -4.73
C TYR A 207 10.89 18.30 -5.04
N ILE A 208 11.32 18.73 -6.23
CA ILE A 208 12.72 18.68 -6.66
C ILE A 208 13.59 19.63 -5.81
N SER A 209 13.14 20.87 -5.58
CA SER A 209 13.89 21.84 -4.77
C SER A 209 14.07 21.41 -3.31
N GLN A 210 13.12 20.61 -2.78
CA GLN A 210 13.15 20.08 -1.42
C GLN A 210 13.92 18.76 -1.29
N LYS A 211 14.45 18.23 -2.40
CA LYS A 211 15.39 17.11 -2.35
C LYS A 211 16.65 17.56 -1.62
N GLU A 212 17.16 16.70 -0.72
CA GLU A 212 18.38 16.97 0.04
C GLU A 212 19.47 17.56 -0.86
N SER A 213 19.71 18.86 -0.68
CA SER A 213 20.78 19.57 -1.35
C SER A 213 22.08 19.21 -0.65
N LEU A 214 23.01 18.62 -1.38
CA LEU A 214 24.34 18.32 -0.84
C LEU A 214 25.11 19.59 -0.44
N LEU A 215 24.76 20.73 -1.04
CA LEU A 215 25.40 22.01 -0.77
C LEU A 215 24.77 22.76 0.42
N PHE A 216 23.47 22.56 0.67
CA PHE A 216 22.71 23.29 1.69
C PHE A 216 21.63 22.41 2.35
N PRO A 217 22.01 21.39 3.13
CA PRO A 217 21.08 20.42 3.70
C PRO A 217 20.09 21.03 4.70
N GLU A 218 20.45 22.13 5.36
CA GLU A 218 19.59 22.86 6.30
C GLU A 218 18.39 23.55 5.65
N LEU A 219 18.49 23.94 4.37
CA LEU A 219 17.38 24.59 3.65
C LEU A 219 16.19 23.66 3.44
N ASN A 220 16.40 22.35 3.57
CA ASN A 220 15.39 21.32 3.37
C ASN A 220 14.84 20.74 4.69
N LYS A 221 15.25 21.32 5.82
CA LYS A 221 14.72 20.98 7.14
C LYS A 221 13.57 21.90 7.52
N LEU A 222 12.68 21.40 8.36
CA LEU A 222 11.65 22.22 8.97
C LEU A 222 12.28 23.22 9.95
N PRO A 223 11.73 24.44 10.08
CA PRO A 223 12.07 25.34 11.18
C PRO A 223 11.94 24.64 12.54
N SER A 224 12.78 24.97 13.53
CA SER A 224 12.84 24.28 14.83
C SER A 224 11.47 24.15 15.51
N ASP A 225 10.72 25.24 15.58
CA ASP A 225 9.45 25.31 16.29
C ASP A 225 8.40 24.45 15.59
N LEU A 226 8.40 24.46 14.25
CA LEU A 226 7.56 23.59 13.44
C LEU A 226 8.01 22.13 13.56
N SER A 227 9.31 21.85 13.62
CA SER A 227 9.86 20.49 13.77
C SER A 227 9.42 19.84 15.09
N MET A 228 9.38 20.61 16.18
CA MET A 228 8.86 20.13 17.47
C MET A 228 7.37 19.79 17.37
N LEU A 229 6.57 20.68 16.77
CA LEU A 229 5.15 20.45 16.57
C LEU A 229 4.89 19.23 15.66
N VAL A 230 5.62 19.11 14.56
CA VAL A 230 5.58 17.97 13.62
C VAL A 230 5.95 16.68 14.33
N THR A 231 6.99 16.66 15.16
CA THR A 231 7.35 15.49 15.96
C THR A 231 6.18 15.07 16.86
N GLN A 232 5.52 16.01 17.53
CA GLN A 232 4.46 15.71 18.50
C GLN A 232 3.12 15.35 17.86
N LYS A 233 2.82 15.91 16.68
CA LYS A 233 1.49 15.83 16.06
C LYS A 233 1.44 14.94 14.83
N VAL A 234 2.57 14.74 14.15
CA VAL A 234 2.65 13.95 12.91
C VAL A 234 3.46 12.69 13.17
N SER A 235 4.79 12.78 13.22
CA SER A 235 5.71 11.69 13.55
C SER A 235 7.13 12.21 13.66
N SER A 236 8.02 11.44 14.28
CA SER A 236 9.46 11.72 14.23
C SER A 236 10.03 11.59 12.82
N TYR A 237 9.52 10.67 12.00
CA TYR A 237 9.98 10.47 10.62
C TYR A 237 9.68 11.68 9.72
N ALA A 238 8.55 12.35 9.95
CA ALA A 238 8.17 13.58 9.26
C ALA A 238 9.19 14.73 9.42
N THR A 239 10.11 14.66 10.38
CA THR A 239 11.13 15.72 10.60
C THR A 239 12.41 15.57 9.79
N ARG A 240 12.59 14.45 9.08
CA ARG A 240 13.83 14.15 8.34
C ARG A 240 14.11 15.18 7.25
N ASN A 241 13.09 15.49 6.45
CA ASN A 241 13.11 16.52 5.42
C ASN A 241 11.68 16.94 5.07
N ILE A 242 11.53 18.02 4.30
CA ILE A 242 10.21 18.55 3.92
C ILE A 242 9.38 17.56 3.07
N ARG A 243 10.01 16.70 2.25
CA ARG A 243 9.28 15.71 1.43
C ARG A 243 8.65 14.65 2.31
N ASP A 244 9.39 14.16 3.31
CA ASP A 244 8.92 13.18 4.28
C ASP A 244 7.82 13.78 5.17
N PHE A 245 7.95 15.06 5.55
CA PHE A 245 6.88 15.80 6.22
C PHE A 245 5.57 15.77 5.40
N VAL A 246 5.64 16.15 4.12
CA VAL A 246 4.47 16.17 3.24
C VAL A 246 3.88 14.76 3.09
N ALA A 247 4.71 13.75 2.86
CA ALA A 247 4.26 12.37 2.70
C ALA A 247 3.61 11.80 3.97
N GLU A 248 4.18 12.06 5.15
CA GLU A 248 3.62 11.60 6.44
C GLU A 248 2.29 12.28 6.78
N VAL A 249 2.15 13.58 6.51
CA VAL A 249 0.89 14.29 6.70
C VAL A 249 -0.17 13.77 5.73
N PHE A 250 0.17 13.59 4.45
CA PHE A 250 -0.74 13.01 3.47
C PHE A 250 -1.22 11.62 3.91
N ALA A 251 -0.30 10.73 4.28
CA ALA A 251 -0.62 9.37 4.72
C ALA A 251 -1.59 9.36 5.92
N GLY A 252 -1.31 10.21 6.90
CA GLY A 252 -2.17 10.37 8.07
C GLY A 252 -3.58 10.84 7.72
N ILE A 253 -3.73 11.81 6.80
CA ILE A 253 -5.05 12.29 6.37
C ILE A 253 -5.84 11.17 5.67
N ILE A 254 -5.20 10.40 4.78
CA ILE A 254 -5.83 9.25 4.11
C ILE A 254 -6.31 8.21 5.13
N ASP A 255 -5.51 7.99 6.17
CA ASP A 255 -5.85 7.07 7.27
C ASP A 255 -6.83 7.66 8.29
N GLY A 256 -7.25 8.92 8.13
CA GLY A 256 -8.31 9.55 8.90
C GLY A 256 -7.85 10.43 10.06
N ASN A 257 -6.57 10.76 10.15
CA ASN A 257 -6.07 11.75 11.11
C ASN A 257 -6.44 13.16 10.69
N ASN A 258 -6.68 14.00 11.69
CA ASN A 258 -6.80 15.44 11.54
C ASN A 258 -5.57 16.10 12.15
N TYR A 259 -5.06 17.15 11.50
CA TYR A 259 -3.89 17.88 11.96
C TYR A 259 -4.24 19.33 12.31
N PRO A 260 -3.52 19.95 13.27
CA PRO A 260 -3.68 21.37 13.58
C PRO A 260 -3.46 22.28 12.37
N ASP A 261 -4.06 23.46 12.39
CA ASP A 261 -3.97 24.45 11.30
C ASP A 261 -2.54 24.81 10.94
N GLU A 262 -1.62 24.87 11.90
CA GLU A 262 -0.21 25.16 11.67
C GLU A 262 0.46 24.07 10.81
N ILE A 263 0.13 22.81 11.06
CA ILE A 263 0.61 21.67 10.26
C ILE A 263 0.01 21.75 8.85
N MET A 264 -1.28 22.02 8.73
CA MET A 264 -1.94 22.10 7.42
C MET A 264 -1.47 23.32 6.60
N LYS A 265 -1.20 24.46 7.25
CA LYS A 265 -0.57 25.64 6.63
C LYS A 265 0.82 25.29 6.11
N ALA A 266 1.64 24.59 6.89
CA ALA A 266 2.95 24.13 6.45
C ALA A 266 2.86 23.13 5.29
N TYR A 267 1.98 22.14 5.39
CA TYR A 267 1.72 21.15 4.35
C TYR A 267 1.37 21.83 3.01
N ASN A 268 0.43 22.78 3.03
CA ASN A 268 0.04 23.56 1.85
C ASN A 268 1.19 24.44 1.34
N LYS A 269 1.92 25.12 2.24
CA LYS A 269 3.09 25.95 1.89
C LYS A 269 4.12 25.13 1.10
N TYR A 270 4.40 23.91 1.56
CA TYR A 270 5.39 23.03 0.96
C TYR A 270 4.90 22.26 -0.27
N GLY A 271 3.64 22.42 -0.69
CA GLY A 271 3.11 21.81 -1.91
C GLY A 271 2.49 20.44 -1.70
N GLY A 272 1.99 20.16 -0.51
CA GLY A 272 1.29 18.93 -0.20
C GLY A 272 0.13 18.66 -1.16
N PRO A 273 -0.07 17.40 -1.58
CA PRO A 273 -1.19 17.01 -2.44
C PRO A 273 -2.54 17.48 -1.92
N LYS A 274 -3.45 17.85 -2.82
CA LYS A 274 -4.81 18.23 -2.41
C LYS A 274 -5.52 17.04 -1.77
N THR A 275 -5.87 17.17 -0.50
CA THR A 275 -6.65 16.14 0.18
C THR A 275 -8.13 16.32 -0.11
N LYS A 276 -8.76 15.30 -0.68
CA LYS A 276 -10.22 15.27 -0.84
C LYS A 276 -10.84 14.94 0.51
N GLU A 277 -11.66 15.84 1.04
CA GLU A 277 -12.46 15.55 2.24
C GLU A 277 -13.31 14.30 1.98
N LYS A 278 -13.44 13.44 2.99
CA LYS A 278 -14.36 12.30 2.92
C LYS A 278 -15.79 12.88 2.94
N SER A 279 -16.39 12.99 1.75
CA SER A 279 -17.82 13.29 1.58
C SER A 279 -18.70 12.17 2.11
#